data_AF-A0A177NUG6-F1
#
_entry.id   AF-A0A177NUG6-F1
#
_cell.length_a   1.000
_cell.length_b   1.000
_cell.length_c   1.000
_cell.angle_alpha   90.00
_cell.angle_beta   90.00
_cell.angle_gamma   90.00
#
_symmetry.space_group_name_H-M   'P 1'
#
loop_
_entity.id
_entity.type
_entity.pdbx_description
1 polymer ?
#
loop_
_entity_poly.entity_id
_entity_poly.type
_entity_poly.pdbx_seq_one_letter_code
_entity_poly.pdbx_strand_id
1 'polypeptide(L)'
;MRPLYIDGSPGCRVVLDEPALRVSLADKADQLFPMSRISRVVCKGVVDWSMSALLACADAGISVLFLEKNGVLRARWLSRAGDRQALTQRLVDLLARADGPGLYENWTLAMEKLAARSFARRIGLVDWREVSVAMLRRQLSASLGDGGRHLANLLENILHAELLVWLPEAGFAGDDEALLAANPDLAVFLSQLLMWDFYPLLLAADPQHGTAPMQAMGLLFQQRADRCYLLFRSTMNKLHQFLLSVS
;
A
#
# COMPACT_ATOMS: atom_id res chain seq x y z
N MET A 1 -13.00 -1.08 -10.36
CA MET A 1 -14.21 -0.60 -9.64
C MET A 1 -14.31 0.91 -9.81
N ARG A 2 -15.53 1.49 -9.80
CA ARG A 2 -15.77 2.93 -9.98
C ARG A 2 -16.67 3.49 -8.86
N PRO A 3 -16.54 4.77 -8.51
CA PRO A 3 -17.46 5.41 -7.57
C PRO A 3 -18.86 5.53 -8.18
N LEU A 4 -19.88 5.25 -7.38
CA LEU A 4 -21.29 5.49 -7.71
C LEU A 4 -21.69 6.85 -7.15
N TYR A 5 -22.18 7.75 -8.01
CA TYR A 5 -22.70 9.04 -7.61
C TYR A 5 -24.23 9.02 -7.70
N ILE A 6 -24.89 9.38 -6.61
CA ILE A 6 -26.35 9.47 -6.51
C ILE A 6 -26.69 10.92 -6.20
N ASP A 7 -27.39 11.57 -7.13
CA ASP A 7 -27.99 12.88 -6.90
C ASP A 7 -29.46 12.68 -6.55
N GLY A 8 -29.75 12.78 -5.26
CA GLY A 8 -31.01 12.43 -4.63
C GLY A 8 -32.03 13.55 -4.68
N SER A 9 -33.23 13.19 -5.12
CA SER A 9 -34.44 14.00 -5.07
C SER A 9 -35.50 13.32 -4.20
N PRO A 10 -36.55 14.03 -3.74
CA PRO A 10 -37.67 13.39 -3.06
C PRO A 10 -38.20 12.18 -3.83
N GLY A 11 -38.36 11.04 -3.14
CA GLY A 11 -38.73 9.76 -3.75
C GLY A 11 -37.56 8.95 -4.32
N CYS A 12 -36.31 9.43 -4.22
CA CYS A 12 -35.14 8.62 -4.52
C CYS A 12 -34.94 7.54 -3.44
N ARG A 13 -34.86 6.28 -3.84
CA ARG A 13 -34.71 5.16 -2.91
C ARG A 13 -33.58 4.23 -3.35
N VAL A 14 -32.78 3.79 -2.37
CA VAL A 14 -31.74 2.77 -2.58
C VAL A 14 -32.07 1.53 -1.77
N VAL A 15 -32.24 0.42 -2.47
CA VAL A 15 -32.52 -0.89 -1.87
C VAL A 15 -31.53 -1.93 -2.34
N LEU A 16 -31.36 -2.97 -1.53
CA LEU A 16 -30.61 -4.15 -1.93
C LEU A 16 -31.49 -5.02 -2.83
N ASP A 17 -30.97 -5.37 -4.00
CA ASP A 17 -31.56 -6.31 -4.96
C ASP A 17 -30.44 -7.26 -5.37
N GLU A 18 -30.12 -8.22 -4.49
CA GLU A 18 -28.87 -8.98 -4.51
C GLU A 18 -28.58 -9.58 -5.89
N PRO A 19 -27.34 -9.45 -6.43
CA PRO A 19 -26.12 -8.89 -5.82
C PRO A 19 -25.85 -7.41 -6.19
N ALA A 20 -26.89 -6.60 -6.33
CA ALA A 20 -26.79 -5.21 -6.78
C ALA A 20 -27.49 -4.24 -5.81
N LEU A 21 -27.07 -2.97 -5.88
CA LEU A 21 -27.89 -1.87 -5.37
C LEU A 21 -28.87 -1.46 -6.46
N ARG A 22 -30.15 -1.41 -6.13
CA ARG A 22 -31.18 -0.80 -6.98
C ARG A 22 -31.42 0.63 -6.53
N VAL A 23 -31.25 1.57 -7.46
CA VAL A 23 -31.52 2.99 -7.26
C VAL A 23 -32.78 3.34 -8.06
N SER A 24 -33.82 3.73 -7.34
CA SER A 24 -35.08 4.21 -7.90
C SER A 24 -35.16 5.72 -7.77
N LEU A 25 -35.67 6.38 -8.80
CA LEU A 25 -35.96 7.82 -8.84
C LEU A 25 -37.39 7.99 -9.35
N ALA A 26 -38.11 8.99 -8.83
CA ALA A 26 -39.42 9.36 -9.39
C ALA A 26 -39.26 9.64 -10.89
N ASP A 27 -40.17 9.09 -11.70
CA ASP A 27 -40.25 9.28 -13.15
C ASP A 27 -39.04 8.78 -13.97
N LYS A 28 -38.22 7.88 -13.39
CA LYS A 28 -37.14 7.19 -14.12
C LYS A 28 -37.19 5.69 -13.91
N ALA A 29 -36.68 4.96 -14.90
CA ALA A 29 -36.44 3.53 -14.76
C ALA A 29 -35.43 3.27 -13.65
N ASP A 30 -35.69 2.23 -12.87
CA ASP A 30 -34.77 1.73 -11.86
C ASP A 30 -33.42 1.35 -12.47
N GLN A 31 -32.35 1.71 -11.77
CA GLN A 31 -30.99 1.38 -12.18
C GLN A 31 -30.38 0.38 -11.20
N LEU A 32 -29.79 -0.68 -11.75
CA LEU A 32 -29.07 -1.69 -10.98
C LEU A 32 -27.56 -1.46 -11.08
N PHE A 33 -26.92 -1.39 -9.92
CA PHE A 33 -25.48 -1.24 -9.78
C PHE A 33 -24.90 -2.47 -9.09
N PRO A 34 -24.27 -3.40 -9.83
CA PRO A 34 -23.63 -4.58 -9.26
C PRO A 34 -22.60 -4.16 -8.21
N MET A 35 -22.70 -4.70 -6.99
CA MET A 35 -21.85 -4.29 -5.87
C MET A 35 -20.37 -4.55 -6.15
N SER A 36 -20.04 -5.61 -6.89
CA SER A 36 -18.68 -5.95 -7.33
C SER A 36 -18.00 -4.90 -8.23
N ARG A 37 -18.75 -3.89 -8.71
CA ARG A 37 -18.21 -2.83 -9.57
C ARG A 37 -18.09 -1.47 -8.87
N ILE A 38 -18.63 -1.35 -7.65
CA ILE A 38 -18.69 -0.11 -6.90
C ILE A 38 -17.48 -0.04 -5.96
N SER A 39 -16.71 1.05 -6.02
CA SER A 39 -15.60 1.27 -5.06
C SER A 39 -16.03 2.06 -3.82
N ARG A 40 -17.01 2.95 -3.98
CA ARG A 40 -17.62 3.80 -2.93
C ARG A 40 -18.90 4.41 -3.48
N VAL A 41 -19.80 4.83 -2.61
CA VAL A 41 -21.01 5.57 -2.98
C VAL A 41 -20.91 7.00 -2.46
N VAL A 42 -21.23 7.98 -3.30
CA VAL A 42 -21.35 9.39 -2.92
C VAL A 42 -22.79 9.80 -3.19
N CYS A 43 -23.51 10.11 -2.11
CA CYS A 43 -24.91 10.45 -2.12
C CYS A 43 -25.07 11.92 -1.75
N LYS A 44 -25.76 12.69 -2.60
CA LYS A 44 -26.09 14.09 -2.36
C LYS A 44 -27.61 14.24 -2.34
N GLY A 45 -28.17 15.09 -1.47
CA GLY A 45 -29.61 15.36 -1.46
C GLY A 45 -30.44 14.36 -0.64
N VAL A 46 -31.73 14.23 -0.97
CA VAL A 46 -32.68 13.38 -0.21
C VAL A 46 -32.71 12.00 -0.85
N VAL A 47 -32.29 10.97 -0.11
CA VAL A 47 -32.30 9.58 -0.56
C VAL A 47 -32.70 8.66 0.58
N ASP A 48 -33.72 7.85 0.35
CA ASP A 48 -34.19 6.85 1.31
C ASP A 48 -33.41 5.55 1.14
N TRP A 49 -32.58 5.23 2.12
CA TRP A 49 -31.82 3.99 2.13
C TRP A 49 -32.55 2.92 2.93
N SER A 50 -32.66 1.72 2.36
CA SER A 50 -32.97 0.54 3.16
C SER A 50 -31.76 0.17 4.03
N MET A 51 -32.03 -0.31 5.25
CA MET A 51 -30.98 -0.79 6.14
C MET A 51 -30.19 -1.97 5.51
N SER A 52 -30.87 -2.87 4.78
CA SER A 52 -30.22 -3.98 4.09
C SER A 52 -29.20 -3.51 3.05
N ALA A 53 -29.49 -2.44 2.30
CA ALA A 53 -28.53 -1.86 1.35
C ALA A 53 -27.29 -1.29 2.05
N LEU A 54 -27.47 -0.59 3.18
CA LEU A 54 -26.35 -0.03 3.95
C LEU A 54 -25.47 -1.12 4.56
N LEU A 55 -26.09 -2.16 5.13
CA LEU A 55 -25.37 -3.31 5.68
C LEU A 55 -24.63 -4.08 4.59
N ALA A 56 -25.27 -4.36 3.46
CA ALA A 56 -24.60 -5.00 2.33
C ALA A 56 -23.41 -4.18 1.82
N CYS A 57 -23.55 -2.84 1.70
CA CYS A 57 -22.41 -1.97 1.39
C CYS A 57 -21.27 -2.15 2.41
N ALA A 58 -21.59 -2.20 3.71
CA ALA A 58 -20.59 -2.37 4.74
C ALA A 58 -19.88 -3.72 4.68
N ASP A 59 -20.63 -4.81 4.47
CA ASP A 59 -20.09 -6.18 4.33
C ASP A 59 -19.23 -6.31 3.06
N ALA A 60 -19.60 -5.61 1.99
CA ALA A 60 -18.84 -5.57 0.75
C ALA A 60 -17.64 -4.61 0.77
N GLY A 61 -17.36 -3.93 1.89
CA GLY A 61 -16.25 -2.99 2.00
C GLY A 61 -16.48 -1.63 1.30
N ILE A 62 -17.72 -1.31 0.93
CA ILE A 62 -18.11 -0.09 0.20
C ILE A 62 -18.52 1.00 1.19
N SER A 63 -17.78 2.10 1.23
CA SER A 63 -18.14 3.28 2.02
C SER A 63 -19.22 4.12 1.33
N VAL A 64 -20.11 4.73 2.13
CA VAL A 64 -21.15 5.65 1.65
C VAL A 64 -20.93 7.04 2.26
N LEU A 65 -20.76 8.04 1.40
CA LEU A 65 -20.60 9.45 1.77
C LEU A 65 -21.93 10.17 1.58
N PHE A 66 -22.45 10.82 2.62
CA PHE A 66 -23.66 11.63 2.54
C PHE A 66 -23.30 13.12 2.55
N LEU A 67 -23.69 13.81 1.48
CA LEU A 67 -23.42 15.22 1.26
C LEU A 67 -24.69 16.06 1.41
N GLU A 68 -24.53 17.25 1.97
CA GLU A 68 -25.53 18.31 1.92
C GLU A 68 -25.71 18.86 0.50
N LYS A 69 -26.77 19.64 0.26
CA LYS A 69 -27.07 20.23 -1.06
C LYS A 69 -25.93 21.13 -1.59
N ASN A 70 -25.18 21.76 -0.70
CA ASN A 70 -24.02 22.59 -1.01
C ASN A 70 -22.72 21.78 -1.24
N GLY A 71 -22.76 20.45 -1.13
CA GLY A 71 -21.60 19.56 -1.30
C GLY A 71 -20.77 19.35 -0.03
N VAL A 72 -21.12 19.99 1.10
CA VAL A 72 -20.48 19.75 2.39
C VAL A 72 -20.80 18.34 2.87
N LEU A 73 -19.81 17.66 3.44
CA LEU A 73 -19.99 16.34 4.02
C LEU A 73 -20.89 16.43 5.27
N ARG A 74 -21.99 15.67 5.27
CA ARG A 74 -22.92 15.56 6.39
C ARG A 74 -22.63 14.35 7.27
N ALA A 75 -22.39 13.20 6.66
CA ALA A 75 -22.17 11.94 7.36
C ALA A 75 -21.39 10.94 6.48
N ARG A 76 -20.82 9.92 7.13
CA ARG A 76 -20.17 8.79 6.47
C ARG A 76 -20.72 7.48 7.06
N TRP A 77 -21.10 6.55 6.20
CA TRP A 77 -21.28 5.14 6.56
C TRP A 77 -20.01 4.41 6.18
N LEU A 78 -19.24 4.04 7.19
CA LEU A 78 -18.01 3.30 7.01
C LEU A 78 -18.35 1.82 6.91
N SER A 79 -17.65 1.12 6.03
CA SER A 79 -17.75 -0.32 5.94
C SER A 79 -17.24 -0.98 7.21
N ARG A 80 -17.61 -2.25 7.41
CA ARG A 80 -16.87 -3.07 8.36
C ARG A 80 -15.41 -3.05 7.90
N ALA A 81 -14.49 -2.72 8.81
CA ALA A 81 -13.07 -2.75 8.52
C ALA A 81 -12.75 -4.09 7.85
N GLY A 82 -12.54 -4.08 6.54
CA GLY A 82 -12.09 -5.27 5.83
C GLY A 82 -10.71 -5.66 6.34
N ASP A 83 -10.21 -6.83 5.95
CA ASP A 83 -8.86 -7.31 6.30
C ASP A 83 -7.75 -6.26 6.08
N ARG A 84 -7.99 -5.26 5.22
CA ARG A 84 -7.10 -4.11 4.95
C ARG A 84 -7.04 -3.05 6.06
N GLN A 85 -8.15 -2.66 6.69
CA GLN A 85 -8.12 -1.82 7.89
C GLN A 85 -7.69 -2.61 9.12
N ALA A 86 -7.88 -3.93 9.11
CA ALA A 86 -7.36 -4.82 10.14
C ALA A 86 -5.82 -4.87 10.14
N LEU A 87 -5.14 -4.64 9.01
CA LEU A 87 -3.68 -4.75 8.95
C LEU A 87 -2.97 -3.61 9.68
N THR A 88 -3.37 -2.37 9.40
CA THR A 88 -2.86 -1.18 10.09
C THR A 88 -3.14 -1.23 11.57
N GLN A 89 -4.38 -1.53 11.96
CA GLN A 89 -4.74 -1.66 13.38
C GLN A 89 -3.92 -2.75 14.07
N ARG A 90 -3.72 -3.92 13.45
CA ARG A 90 -2.86 -4.98 14.02
C ARG A 90 -1.41 -4.55 14.20
N LEU A 91 -0.85 -3.75 13.29
CA LEU A 91 0.49 -3.22 13.47
C LEU A 91 0.53 -2.23 14.64
N VAL A 92 -0.44 -1.33 14.74
CA VAL A 92 -0.57 -0.40 15.87
C VAL A 92 -0.72 -1.17 17.19
N ASP A 93 -1.60 -2.17 17.24
CA ASP A 93 -1.84 -3.01 18.41
C ASP A 93 -0.58 -3.79 18.81
N LEU A 94 0.16 -4.31 17.82
CA LEU A 94 1.47 -4.93 18.07
C LEU A 94 2.41 -3.91 18.72
N LEU A 95 2.60 -2.74 18.10
CA LEU A 95 3.57 -1.73 18.57
C LEU A 95 3.19 -1.12 19.94
N ALA A 96 1.90 -1.15 20.30
CA ALA A 96 1.44 -0.71 21.62
C ALA A 96 1.77 -1.70 22.76
N ARG A 97 2.13 -2.95 22.45
CA ARG A 97 2.55 -3.94 23.45
C ARG A 97 3.98 -3.70 23.92
N ALA A 98 4.27 -4.10 25.15
CA ALA A 98 5.61 -3.99 25.73
C ALA A 98 6.68 -4.79 24.95
N ASP A 99 6.33 -5.96 24.40
CA ASP A 99 7.21 -6.80 23.58
C ASP A 99 7.10 -6.51 22.06
N GLY A 100 6.13 -5.67 21.68
CA GLY A 100 5.76 -5.36 20.31
C GLY A 100 6.88 -4.83 19.43
N PRO A 101 7.57 -3.74 19.83
CA PRO A 101 8.69 -3.19 19.08
C PRO A 101 9.79 -4.21 18.81
N GLY A 102 10.11 -5.07 19.77
CA GLY A 102 11.12 -6.13 19.60
C GLY A 102 10.68 -7.22 18.61
N LEU A 103 9.41 -7.61 18.62
CA LEU A 103 8.85 -8.53 17.62
C LEU A 103 8.86 -7.93 16.22
N TYR A 104 8.49 -6.65 16.09
CA TYR A 104 8.51 -5.94 14.81
C TYR A 104 9.94 -5.78 14.27
N GLU A 105 10.91 -5.41 15.11
CA GLU A 105 12.33 -5.34 14.74
C GLU A 105 12.87 -6.71 14.28
N ASN A 106 12.54 -7.79 14.99
CA ASN A 106 12.94 -9.13 14.57
C ASN A 106 12.37 -9.49 13.18
N TRP A 107 11.13 -9.08 12.89
CA TRP A 107 10.52 -9.28 11.58
C TRP A 107 11.22 -8.45 10.49
N THR A 108 11.52 -7.17 10.72
CA THR A 108 12.22 -6.33 9.74
C THR A 108 13.63 -6.86 9.45
N LEU A 109 14.39 -7.28 10.47
CA LEU A 109 15.70 -7.91 10.32
C LEU A 109 15.63 -9.23 9.54
N ALA A 110 14.60 -10.05 9.78
CA ALA A 110 14.40 -11.29 9.03
C ALA A 110 14.11 -11.01 7.54
N MET A 111 13.28 -10.01 7.25
CA MET A 111 12.99 -9.58 5.88
C MET A 111 14.22 -9.04 5.17
N GLU A 112 15.01 -8.20 5.83
CA GLU A 112 16.27 -7.68 5.27
C GLU A 112 17.25 -8.82 4.97
N LYS A 113 17.39 -9.77 5.89
CA LYS A 113 18.24 -10.97 5.68
C LYS A 113 17.81 -11.78 4.46
N LEU A 114 16.50 -11.93 4.22
CA LEU A 114 16.00 -12.62 3.02
C LEU A 114 16.36 -11.86 1.74
N ALA A 115 16.19 -10.54 1.71
CA ALA A 115 16.53 -9.71 0.56
C ALA A 115 18.05 -9.71 0.27
N ALA A 116 18.86 -9.55 1.30
CA ALA A 116 20.32 -9.57 1.22
C ALA A 116 20.85 -10.93 0.73
N ARG A 117 20.28 -12.05 1.21
CA ARG A 117 20.63 -13.41 0.73
C ARG A 117 20.27 -13.60 -0.75
N SER A 118 19.11 -13.09 -1.18
CA SER A 118 18.70 -13.11 -2.59
C SER A 118 19.66 -12.30 -3.47
N PHE A 119 20.10 -11.13 -2.98
CA PHE A 119 21.16 -10.36 -3.62
C PHE A 119 22.48 -11.12 -3.70
N ALA A 120 23.00 -11.61 -2.57
CA ALA A 120 24.27 -12.34 -2.47
C ALA A 120 24.32 -13.55 -3.43
N ARG A 121 23.21 -14.30 -3.51
CA ARG A 121 23.07 -15.41 -4.46
C ARG A 121 23.17 -14.94 -5.91
N ARG A 122 22.54 -13.81 -6.28
CA ARG A 122 22.54 -13.30 -7.65
C ARG A 122 23.88 -12.77 -8.11
N ILE A 123 24.70 -12.25 -7.19
CA ILE A 123 26.07 -11.81 -7.49
C ILE A 123 27.10 -12.94 -7.38
N GLY A 124 26.66 -14.18 -7.13
CA GLY A 124 27.52 -15.36 -7.17
C GLY A 124 28.37 -15.59 -5.92
N LEU A 125 28.00 -15.03 -4.76
CA LEU A 125 28.71 -15.33 -3.51
C LEU A 125 28.51 -16.80 -3.10
N VAL A 126 29.61 -17.48 -2.77
CA VAL A 126 29.62 -18.91 -2.42
C VAL A 126 28.87 -19.16 -1.10
N ASP A 127 29.18 -18.41 -0.06
CA ASP A 127 28.58 -18.54 1.28
C ASP A 127 27.38 -17.61 1.49
N TRP A 128 26.58 -17.40 0.45
CA TRP A 128 25.45 -16.45 0.45
C TRP A 128 24.41 -16.72 1.56
N ARG A 129 24.36 -17.93 2.16
CA ARG A 129 23.46 -18.25 3.27
C ARG A 129 23.92 -17.65 4.60
N GLU A 130 25.22 -17.65 4.86
CA GLU A 130 25.78 -17.24 6.15
C GLU A 130 26.33 -15.81 6.15
N VAL A 131 26.30 -15.15 5.00
CA VAL A 131 26.81 -13.79 4.87
C VAL A 131 26.03 -12.80 5.76
N SER A 132 26.78 -11.97 6.49
CA SER A 132 26.23 -10.90 7.31
C SER A 132 25.69 -9.77 6.41
N VAL A 133 24.48 -9.30 6.72
CA VAL A 133 23.86 -8.15 6.04
C VAL A 133 24.73 -6.89 6.19
N ALA A 134 25.26 -6.64 7.38
CA ALA A 134 26.16 -5.51 7.64
C ALA A 134 27.45 -5.59 6.81
N MET A 135 28.01 -6.80 6.67
CA MET A 135 29.17 -7.03 5.81
C MET A 135 28.86 -6.73 4.34
N LEU A 136 27.71 -7.21 3.84
CA LEU A 136 27.27 -6.93 2.47
C LEU A 136 27.06 -5.43 2.22
N ARG A 137 26.39 -4.72 3.14
CA ARG A 137 26.19 -3.27 3.03
C ARG A 137 27.52 -2.51 2.98
N ARG A 138 28.49 -2.91 3.80
CA ARG A 138 29.83 -2.32 3.79
C ARG A 138 30.56 -2.58 2.47
N GLN A 139 30.53 -3.81 1.97
CA GLN A 139 31.14 -4.16 0.69
C GLN A 139 30.48 -3.41 -0.48
N LEU A 140 29.14 -3.36 -0.51
CA LEU A 140 28.37 -2.59 -1.48
C LEU A 140 28.77 -1.11 -1.50
N SER A 141 28.82 -0.49 -0.32
CA SER A 141 29.20 0.91 -0.17
C SER A 141 30.61 1.17 -0.73
N ALA A 142 31.55 0.26 -0.47
CA ALA A 142 32.92 0.35 -1.00
C ALA A 142 32.95 0.15 -2.53
N SER A 143 32.26 -0.86 -3.04
CA SER A 143 32.23 -1.18 -4.48
C SER A 143 31.56 -0.11 -5.34
N LEU A 144 30.53 0.56 -4.80
CA LEU A 144 29.82 1.62 -5.52
C LEU A 144 30.63 2.93 -5.63
N GLY A 145 31.56 3.19 -4.70
CA GLY A 145 32.23 4.50 -4.60
C GLY A 145 31.26 5.67 -4.37
N ASP A 146 31.75 6.91 -4.40
CA ASP A 146 30.90 8.10 -4.17
C ASP A 146 29.81 8.26 -5.24
N GLY A 147 30.16 8.09 -6.51
CA GLY A 147 29.22 8.22 -7.63
C GLY A 147 28.10 7.18 -7.59
N GLY A 148 28.43 5.90 -7.39
CA GLY A 148 27.44 4.85 -7.28
C GLY A 148 26.55 4.99 -6.04
N ARG A 149 27.10 5.47 -4.92
CA ARG A 149 26.31 5.80 -3.73
C ARG A 149 25.32 6.93 -3.99
N HIS A 150 25.72 7.98 -4.70
CA HIS A 150 24.82 9.05 -5.09
C HIS A 150 23.65 8.53 -5.95
N LEU A 151 23.94 7.68 -6.95
CA LEU A 151 22.91 7.05 -7.78
C LEU A 151 21.98 6.13 -6.98
N ALA A 152 22.54 5.35 -6.04
CA ALA A 152 21.76 4.50 -5.15
C ALA A 152 20.77 5.33 -4.30
N ASN A 153 21.23 6.47 -3.76
CA ASN A 153 20.38 7.37 -2.99
C ASN A 153 19.26 7.98 -3.84
N LEU A 154 19.54 8.39 -5.09
CA LEU A 154 18.51 8.90 -5.99
C LEU A 154 17.43 7.83 -6.27
N LEU A 155 17.86 6.59 -6.52
CA LEU A 155 16.95 5.49 -6.78
C LEU A 155 16.13 5.09 -5.55
N GLU A 156 16.73 5.12 -4.36
CA GLU A 156 16.02 4.89 -3.10
C GLU A 156 14.95 5.96 -2.87
N ASN A 157 15.22 7.23 -3.19
CA ASN A 157 14.22 8.31 -3.10
C ASN A 157 13.08 8.14 -4.11
N ILE A 158 13.37 7.66 -5.33
CA ILE A 158 12.33 7.30 -6.30
C ILE A 158 11.46 6.17 -5.75
N LEU A 159 12.07 5.11 -5.21
CA LEU A 159 11.34 4.01 -4.58
C LEU A 159 10.50 4.49 -3.40
N HIS A 160 11.04 5.36 -2.56
CA HIS A 160 10.31 5.93 -1.44
C HIS A 160 9.08 6.70 -1.91
N ALA A 161 9.22 7.56 -2.93
CA ALA A 161 8.10 8.30 -3.51
C ALA A 161 7.00 7.37 -4.07
N GLU A 162 7.39 6.27 -4.72
CA GLU A 162 6.45 5.26 -5.22
C GLU A 162 5.76 4.48 -4.09
N LEU A 163 6.48 4.20 -3.01
CA LEU A 163 5.91 3.52 -1.85
C LEU A 163 4.86 4.37 -1.13
N LEU A 164 4.98 5.70 -1.15
CA LEU A 164 3.92 6.60 -0.66
C LEU A 164 2.63 6.48 -1.47
N VAL A 165 2.69 5.99 -2.71
CA VAL A 165 1.51 5.70 -3.54
C VAL A 165 0.99 4.28 -3.28
N TRP A 166 1.87 3.29 -3.15
CA TRP A 166 1.48 1.88 -3.02
C TRP A 166 1.02 1.49 -1.61
N LEU A 167 1.57 2.10 -0.55
CA LEU A 167 1.22 1.78 0.84
C LEU A 167 -0.27 1.99 1.16
N PRO A 168 -0.92 3.09 0.73
CA PRO A 168 -2.36 3.26 0.86
C PRO A 168 -3.18 2.14 0.21
N GLU A 169 -2.75 1.61 -0.95
CA GLU A 169 -3.42 0.47 -1.59
C GLU A 169 -3.36 -0.81 -0.75
N ALA A 170 -2.30 -0.97 0.04
CA ALA A 170 -2.09 -2.09 0.95
C ALA A 170 -2.76 -1.90 2.33
N GLY A 171 -3.44 -0.76 2.57
CA GLY A 171 -4.14 -0.46 3.82
C GLY A 171 -3.40 0.47 4.77
N PHE A 172 -2.19 0.92 4.43
CA PHE A 172 -1.38 1.86 5.22
C PHE A 172 -1.55 3.28 4.66
N ALA A 173 -2.68 3.92 4.96
CA ALA A 173 -2.91 5.31 4.56
C ALA A 173 -2.05 6.25 5.40
N GLY A 174 -1.43 7.24 4.77
CA GLY A 174 -0.50 8.18 5.43
C GLY A 174 -1.16 9.21 6.35
N ASP A 175 -2.51 9.25 6.39
CA ASP A 175 -3.32 10.10 7.25
C ASP A 175 -3.87 9.36 8.49
N ASP A 176 -3.44 8.12 8.73
CA ASP A 176 -3.81 7.38 9.93
C ASP A 176 -3.00 7.89 11.14
N GLU A 177 -3.68 8.63 12.00
CA GLU A 177 -3.12 9.26 13.19
C GLU A 177 -2.47 8.24 14.15
N ALA A 178 -2.94 6.99 14.15
CA ALA A 178 -2.38 5.92 14.98
C ALA A 178 -1.04 5.39 14.42
N LEU A 179 -0.89 5.32 13.09
CA LEU A 179 0.39 5.02 12.43
C LEU A 179 1.40 6.14 12.65
N LEU A 180 0.97 7.40 12.53
CA LEU A 180 1.83 8.56 12.77
C LEU A 180 2.34 8.60 14.21
N ALA A 181 1.51 8.22 15.18
CA ALA A 181 1.89 8.13 16.59
C ALA A 181 2.81 6.93 16.88
N ALA A 182 2.60 5.78 16.22
CA ALA A 182 3.42 4.58 16.39
C ALA A 182 4.76 4.64 15.63
N ASN A 183 4.88 5.53 14.65
CA ASN A 183 6.07 5.83 13.85
C ASN A 183 6.80 4.62 13.20
N PRO A 184 6.13 3.58 12.66
CA PRO A 184 6.81 2.65 11.78
C PRO A 184 7.01 3.32 10.42
N ASP A 185 8.23 3.78 10.13
CA ASP A 185 8.55 4.32 8.79
C ASP A 185 8.67 3.17 7.76
N LEU A 186 7.52 2.58 7.43
CA LEU A 186 7.37 1.47 6.49
C LEU A 186 7.86 1.85 5.10
N ALA A 187 7.68 3.11 4.70
CA ALA A 187 8.15 3.58 3.39
C ALA A 187 9.68 3.56 3.32
N VAL A 188 10.38 4.04 4.36
CA VAL A 188 11.85 3.94 4.45
C VAL A 188 12.32 2.50 4.55
N PHE A 189 11.70 1.68 5.40
CA PHE A 189 12.08 0.27 5.50
C PHE A 189 11.93 -0.46 4.16
N LEU A 190 10.78 -0.29 3.49
CA LEU A 190 10.51 -0.95 2.21
C LEU A 190 11.40 -0.41 1.08
N SER A 191 11.73 0.89 1.05
CA SER A 191 12.65 1.43 0.04
C SER A 191 14.03 0.77 0.18
N GLN A 192 14.56 0.70 1.41
CA GLN A 192 15.82 0.03 1.70
C GLN A 192 15.78 -1.47 1.39
N LEU A 193 14.66 -2.13 1.67
CA LEU A 193 14.48 -3.55 1.38
C LEU A 193 14.46 -3.82 -0.13
N LEU A 194 13.75 -2.99 -0.90
CA LEU A 194 13.62 -3.13 -2.35
C LEU A 194 14.91 -2.75 -3.09
N MET A 195 15.74 -1.87 -2.52
CA MET A 195 17.05 -1.51 -3.08
C MET A 195 17.97 -2.71 -3.30
N TRP A 196 17.82 -3.79 -2.52
CA TRP A 196 18.55 -5.04 -2.76
C TRP A 196 18.31 -5.66 -4.15
N ASP A 197 17.21 -5.34 -4.82
CA ASP A 197 16.95 -5.77 -6.19
C ASP A 197 17.68 -4.94 -7.26
N PHE A 198 18.08 -3.72 -6.91
CA PHE A 198 18.74 -2.79 -7.82
C PHE A 198 20.26 -2.78 -7.72
N TYR A 199 20.84 -3.18 -6.58
CA TYR A 199 22.31 -3.21 -6.43
C TYR A 199 23.06 -3.99 -7.52
N PRO A 200 22.60 -5.14 -8.05
CA PRO A 200 23.29 -5.80 -9.15
C PRO A 200 23.38 -4.93 -10.41
N LEU A 201 22.36 -4.11 -10.67
CA LEU A 201 22.33 -3.19 -11.82
C LEU A 201 23.26 -2.00 -11.58
N LEU A 202 23.26 -1.45 -10.37
CA LEU A 202 24.14 -0.34 -10.00
C LEU A 202 25.61 -0.75 -10.00
N LEU A 203 25.94 -1.99 -9.61
CA LEU A 203 27.30 -2.53 -9.68
C LEU A 203 27.76 -2.81 -11.12
N ALA A 204 26.83 -3.13 -12.01
CA ALA A 204 27.10 -3.39 -13.42
C ALA A 204 27.06 -2.11 -14.29
N ALA A 205 26.55 -1.00 -13.76
CA ALA A 205 26.42 0.24 -14.49
C ALA A 205 27.79 0.89 -14.71
N ASP A 206 28.09 1.20 -15.98
CA ASP A 206 29.25 2.01 -16.32
C ASP A 206 28.89 3.51 -16.20
N PRO A 207 29.57 4.30 -15.36
CA PRO A 207 29.27 5.72 -15.15
C PRO A 207 29.42 6.63 -16.39
N GLN A 208 29.82 6.10 -17.56
CA GLN A 208 30.20 6.91 -18.73
C GLN A 208 29.06 7.43 -19.64
N HIS A 209 27.79 7.39 -19.24
CA HIS A 209 26.70 7.84 -20.12
C HIS A 209 26.20 9.23 -19.76
N GLY A 210 26.29 10.18 -20.71
CA GLY A 210 25.93 11.60 -20.59
C GLY A 210 24.45 11.94 -20.35
N THR A 211 23.67 11.03 -19.77
CA THR A 211 22.29 11.27 -19.32
C THR A 211 22.30 11.84 -17.90
N ALA A 212 21.40 12.78 -17.60
CA ALA A 212 21.30 13.34 -16.25
C ALA A 212 21.01 12.21 -15.21
N PRO A 213 21.73 12.17 -14.07
CA PRO A 213 21.64 11.07 -13.09
C PRO A 213 20.21 10.70 -12.66
N MET A 214 19.36 11.70 -12.41
CA MET A 214 17.97 11.48 -11.98
C MET A 214 17.11 10.82 -13.07
N GLN A 215 17.27 11.25 -14.33
CA GLN A 215 16.53 10.67 -15.46
C GLN A 215 16.96 9.22 -15.70
N ALA A 216 18.26 8.94 -15.60
CA ALA A 216 18.79 7.59 -15.71
C ALA A 216 18.22 6.65 -14.62
N MET A 217 18.14 7.11 -13.37
CA MET A 217 17.56 6.32 -12.28
C MET A 217 16.04 6.14 -12.43
N GLY A 218 15.33 7.15 -12.92
CA GLY A 218 13.90 7.02 -13.26
C GLY A 218 13.64 5.95 -14.32
N LEU A 219 14.44 5.93 -15.38
CA LEU A 219 14.35 4.89 -16.42
C LEU A 219 14.70 3.50 -15.86
N LEU A 220 15.75 3.41 -15.03
CA LEU A 220 16.14 2.14 -14.38
C LEU A 220 15.03 1.59 -13.49
N PHE A 221 14.36 2.46 -12.72
CA PHE A 221 13.19 2.08 -11.92
C PHE A 221 12.04 1.60 -12.82
N GLN A 222 11.69 2.36 -13.85
CA GLN A 222 10.59 2.01 -14.75
C GLN A 222 10.78 0.64 -15.42
N GLN A 223 12.00 0.29 -15.81
CA GLN A 223 12.34 -1.03 -16.36
C GLN A 223 12.10 -2.19 -15.37
N ARG A 224 12.01 -1.90 -14.07
CA ARG A 224 11.84 -2.87 -12.98
C ARG A 224 10.54 -2.69 -12.22
N ALA A 225 9.68 -1.72 -12.59
CA ALA A 225 8.51 -1.32 -11.81
C ALA A 225 7.58 -2.49 -11.47
N ASP A 226 7.24 -3.34 -12.45
CA ASP A 226 6.39 -4.52 -12.23
C ASP A 226 6.99 -5.49 -11.21
N ARG A 227 8.31 -5.74 -11.34
CA ARG A 227 9.03 -6.62 -10.41
C ARG A 227 9.09 -6.02 -9.01
N CYS A 228 9.32 -4.71 -8.90
CA CYS A 228 9.31 -4.00 -7.62
C CYS A 228 7.94 -4.08 -6.96
N TYR A 229 6.86 -3.87 -7.72
CA TYR A 229 5.50 -3.99 -7.20
C TYR A 229 5.17 -5.41 -6.73
N LEU A 230 5.63 -6.44 -7.44
CA LEU A 230 5.49 -7.84 -6.99
C LEU A 230 6.26 -8.12 -5.70
N LEU A 231 7.48 -7.61 -5.57
CA LEU A 231 8.27 -7.74 -4.33
C LEU A 231 7.61 -6.99 -3.17
N PHE A 232 7.12 -5.78 -3.41
CA PHE A 232 6.31 -5.02 -2.45
C PHE A 232 5.12 -5.86 -1.96
N ARG A 233 4.26 -6.34 -2.88
CA ARG A 233 3.09 -7.15 -2.51
C ARG A 233 3.46 -8.41 -1.75
N SER A 234 4.52 -9.10 -2.15
CA SER A 234 5.03 -10.28 -1.43
C SER A 234 5.45 -9.93 0.00
N THR A 235 6.12 -8.81 0.21
CA THR A 235 6.51 -8.33 1.54
C THR A 235 5.29 -7.95 2.38
N MET A 236 4.31 -7.25 1.80
CA MET A 236 3.06 -6.91 2.51
C MET A 236 2.28 -8.16 2.93
N ASN A 237 2.24 -9.19 2.09
CA ASN A 237 1.63 -10.47 2.45
C ASN A 237 2.36 -11.14 3.63
N LYS A 238 3.70 -11.06 3.68
CA LYS A 238 4.48 -11.57 4.82
C LYS A 238 4.26 -10.78 6.09
N LEU A 239 4.11 -9.46 6.00
CA LEU A 239 3.75 -8.61 7.13
C LEU A 239 2.38 -9.00 7.67
N HIS A 240 1.40 -9.18 6.78
CA HIS A 240 0.06 -9.62 7.17
C HIS A 240 0.07 -10.99 7.87
N GLN A 241 0.78 -11.98 7.30
CA GLN A 241 0.93 -13.30 7.93
C GLN A 241 1.61 -13.22 9.31
N PHE A 242 2.67 -12.42 9.42
CA PHE A 242 3.36 -12.21 10.69
C PHE A 242 2.41 -11.60 11.72
N LEU A 243 1.72 -10.52 11.37
CA LEU A 243 0.77 -9.86 12.26
C LEU A 243 -0.36 -10.80 12.70
N LEU A 244 -0.87 -11.66 11.81
CA LEU A 244 -1.85 -12.69 12.19
C LEU A 244 -1.28 -13.73 13.18
N SER A 245 0.02 -14.02 13.13
CA SER A 245 0.66 -15.01 14.00
C SER A 245 1.01 -14.49 15.40
N VAL A 246 1.12 -13.18 15.55
CA VAL A 246 1.46 -12.52 16.82
C VAL A 246 0.28 -11.77 17.44
N SER A 247 -0.84 -11.64 16.73
CA SER A 247 -2.11 -11.07 17.23
C SER A 247 -2.80 -12.02 18.21
#